data_AF-A0A397U5J8-F1
#
_entry.id   AF-A0A397U5J8-F1
#
_cell.length_a   1.000
_cell.length_b   1.000
_cell.length_c   1.000
_cell.angle_alpha   90.00
_cell.angle_beta   90.00
_cell.angle_gamma   90.00
#
_symmetry.space_group_name_H-M   'P 1'
#
loop_
_entity.id
_entity.type
_entity.pdbx_description
1 polymer ?
#
loop_
_entity_poly.entity_id
_entity_poly.type
_entity_poly.pdbx_seq_one_letter_code
_entity_poly.pdbx_strand_id
1 'polypeptide(L)'
;MLIETPDDNTNWFTMLSTSILAVYFILAGDSSSVSSWALKNNWTLAFLLVIFSFFTTIYLLNLFISLLGNAIDERNNEESFLLLRGEILSEIELFWMLPHQRRKSNWFPEILYYKDSVKELKKYIESIEDKKTLHPKILEITKSEDSEEKLKNQIDEALTNKIKEQKNQVNEIKAELRNQVNEIKGELNSQINEILKDPLDKINKLIEITEKKESV
;
A
#
# COMPACT_ATOMS: atom_id res chain seq x y z
N MET A 1 -62.28 -8.62 -7.04
CA MET A 1 -61.30 -8.64 -8.16
C MET A 1 -61.42 -10.01 -8.79
N LEU A 2 -61.92 -10.10 -10.04
CA LEU A 2 -61.97 -11.39 -10.76
C LEU A 2 -60.52 -11.81 -11.01
N ILE A 3 -60.17 -13.03 -10.59
CA ILE A 3 -58.92 -13.67 -10.98
C ILE A 3 -59.22 -14.35 -12.30
N GLU A 4 -58.78 -13.75 -13.41
CA GLU A 4 -58.74 -14.44 -14.70
C GLU A 4 -57.63 -15.49 -14.67
N THR A 5 -57.93 -16.68 -15.16
CA THR A 5 -56.92 -17.69 -15.46
C THR A 5 -56.12 -17.24 -16.68
N PRO A 6 -54.78 -17.37 -16.68
CA PRO A 6 -53.95 -16.88 -17.78
C PRO A 6 -54.35 -17.55 -19.10
N ASP A 7 -54.84 -16.76 -20.04
CA ASP A 7 -55.11 -17.13 -21.44
C ASP A 7 -53.81 -17.02 -22.28
N ASP A 8 -53.76 -17.61 -23.47
CA ASP A 8 -52.58 -17.64 -24.36
C ASP A 8 -52.03 -16.23 -24.67
N ASN A 9 -52.88 -15.21 -24.63
CA ASN A 9 -52.52 -13.79 -24.81
C ASN A 9 -51.92 -13.13 -23.55
N THR A 10 -52.02 -13.76 -22.38
CA THR A 10 -51.60 -13.22 -21.07
C THR A 10 -50.35 -13.92 -20.54
N ASN A 11 -50.03 -15.10 -21.05
CA ASN A 11 -48.86 -15.88 -20.65
C ASN A 11 -47.62 -15.53 -21.50
N TRP A 12 -46.69 -14.78 -20.92
CA TRP A 12 -45.46 -14.36 -21.60
C TRP A 12 -44.41 -15.47 -21.69
N PHE A 13 -44.64 -16.62 -21.05
CA PHE A 13 -43.74 -17.77 -21.03
C PHE A 13 -44.05 -18.85 -22.09
N THR A 14 -44.98 -18.58 -23.02
CA THR A 14 -45.36 -19.52 -24.09
C THR A 14 -44.30 -19.62 -25.18
N MET A 15 -43.58 -18.53 -25.47
CA MET A 15 -42.47 -18.50 -26.42
C MET A 15 -41.16 -18.14 -25.72
N LEU A 16 -40.03 -18.63 -26.25
CA LEU A 16 -38.71 -18.35 -25.68
C LEU A 16 -38.36 -16.86 -25.74
N SER A 17 -38.68 -16.17 -26.82
CA SER A 17 -38.40 -14.74 -27.01
C SER A 17 -39.13 -13.87 -25.99
N THR A 18 -40.42 -14.11 -25.78
CA THR A 18 -41.24 -13.41 -24.79
C THR A 18 -40.86 -13.81 -23.37
N SER A 19 -40.45 -15.06 -23.14
CA SER A 19 -39.92 -15.53 -21.85
C SER A 19 -38.65 -14.77 -21.44
N ILE A 20 -37.71 -14.58 -22.36
CA ILE A 20 -36.47 -13.85 -22.09
C ILE A 20 -36.77 -12.39 -21.74
N LEU A 21 -37.68 -11.75 -22.49
CA LEU A 21 -38.11 -10.38 -22.22
C LEU A 21 -38.84 -10.26 -20.87
N ALA A 22 -39.68 -11.24 -20.52
CA ALA A 22 -40.33 -11.32 -19.22
C ALA A 22 -39.31 -11.38 -18.08
N VAL A 23 -38.27 -12.20 -18.20
CA VAL A 23 -37.19 -12.28 -17.19
C VAL A 23 -36.41 -10.98 -17.09
N TYR A 24 -36.14 -10.30 -18.21
CA TYR A 24 -35.51 -8.97 -18.20
C TYR A 24 -36.35 -7.93 -17.44
N PHE A 25 -37.67 -7.90 -17.65
CA PHE A 25 -38.55 -7.01 -16.90
C PHE A 25 -38.57 -7.34 -15.40
N ILE A 26 -38.61 -8.63 -15.03
CA ILE A 26 -38.51 -9.04 -13.62
C ILE A 26 -37.16 -8.63 -13.02
N LEU A 27 -36.07 -8.72 -13.78
CA LEU A 27 -34.74 -8.24 -13.36
C LEU A 27 -34.74 -6.72 -13.10
N ALA A 28 -35.47 -5.95 -13.91
CA ALA A 28 -35.65 -4.51 -13.73
C ALA A 28 -36.66 -4.13 -12.63
N GLY A 29 -37.31 -5.13 -12.00
CA GLY A 29 -38.28 -4.96 -10.92
C GLY A 29 -39.75 -4.92 -11.36
N ASP A 30 -40.04 -5.10 -12.65
CA ASP A 30 -41.41 -5.22 -13.16
C ASP A 30 -41.90 -6.68 -13.11
N SER A 31 -42.92 -6.93 -12.29
CA SER A 31 -43.53 -8.25 -12.09
C SER A 31 -44.79 -8.47 -12.94
N SER A 32 -45.10 -7.56 -13.86
CA SER A 32 -46.28 -7.64 -14.75
C SER A 32 -46.40 -8.98 -15.47
N SER A 33 -45.27 -9.54 -15.92
CA SER A 33 -45.18 -10.82 -16.64
C SER A 33 -45.59 -12.06 -15.84
N VAL A 34 -45.56 -11.97 -14.49
CA VAL A 34 -45.95 -13.06 -13.59
C VAL A 34 -47.19 -12.72 -12.75
N SER A 35 -47.64 -11.48 -12.80
CA SER A 35 -48.80 -10.98 -12.03
C SER A 35 -50.13 -11.67 -12.37
N SER A 36 -50.28 -12.14 -13.61
CA SER A 36 -51.44 -12.90 -14.10
C SER A 36 -51.50 -14.34 -13.57
N TRP A 37 -50.42 -14.84 -12.96
CA TRP A 37 -50.37 -16.18 -12.39
C TRP A 37 -50.88 -16.16 -10.96
N ALA A 38 -51.79 -17.07 -10.64
CA ALA A 38 -52.19 -17.31 -9.25
C ALA A 38 -51.02 -17.93 -8.47
N LEU A 39 -50.16 -17.10 -7.87
CA LEU A 39 -49.00 -17.51 -7.06
C LEU A 39 -49.38 -18.50 -5.94
N LYS A 40 -50.60 -18.38 -5.41
CA LYS A 40 -51.16 -19.30 -4.40
C LYS A 40 -51.36 -20.72 -4.94
N ASN A 41 -51.63 -20.86 -6.23
CA ASN A 41 -51.91 -22.16 -6.86
C ASN A 41 -50.64 -22.83 -7.40
N ASN A 42 -49.58 -22.05 -7.65
CA ASN A 42 -48.34 -22.53 -8.27
C ASN A 42 -47.13 -22.29 -7.36
N TRP A 43 -46.95 -23.17 -6.37
CA TRP A 43 -45.85 -23.09 -5.40
C TRP A 43 -44.46 -23.11 -6.05
N THR A 44 -44.28 -23.85 -7.15
CA THR A 44 -43.01 -23.90 -7.89
C THR A 44 -42.62 -22.53 -8.44
N LEU A 45 -43.57 -21.77 -8.97
CA LEU A 45 -43.36 -20.43 -9.51
C LEU A 45 -43.02 -19.43 -8.40
N ALA A 46 -43.73 -19.51 -7.28
CA ALA A 46 -43.44 -18.69 -6.10
C ALA A 46 -42.02 -18.95 -5.58
N PHE A 47 -41.61 -20.22 -5.48
CA PHE A 47 -40.26 -20.60 -5.08
C PHE A 47 -39.18 -20.07 -6.05
N LEU A 48 -39.40 -20.20 -7.36
CA LEU A 48 -38.48 -19.70 -8.38
C LEU A 48 -38.31 -18.18 -8.31
N LEU A 49 -39.41 -17.43 -8.12
CA LEU A 49 -39.37 -15.97 -7.96
C LEU A 49 -38.60 -15.53 -6.71
N VAL A 50 -38.76 -16.24 -5.59
CA VAL A 50 -38.03 -15.94 -4.35
C VAL A 50 -36.52 -16.14 -4.56
N ILE A 51 -36.13 -17.26 -5.16
CA ILE A 51 -34.71 -17.52 -5.47
C ILE A 51 -34.16 -16.51 -6.46
N PHE A 52 -34.91 -16.22 -7.54
CA PHE A 52 -34.51 -15.26 -8.55
C PHE A 52 -34.33 -13.86 -7.95
N SER A 53 -35.25 -13.42 -7.08
CA SER A 53 -35.14 -12.14 -6.38
C SER A 53 -33.91 -12.09 -5.46
N PHE A 54 -33.65 -13.15 -4.70
CA PHE A 54 -32.46 -13.24 -3.85
C PHE A 54 -31.18 -13.17 -4.68
N PHE A 55 -31.10 -13.93 -5.77
CA PHE A 55 -29.95 -13.93 -6.67
C PHE A 55 -29.72 -12.58 -7.35
N THR A 56 -30.77 -11.97 -7.89
CA THR A 56 -30.66 -10.68 -8.59
C THR A 56 -30.25 -9.54 -7.63
N THR A 57 -30.90 -9.45 -6.47
CA THR A 57 -30.65 -8.37 -5.50
C THR A 57 -29.32 -8.53 -4.78
N ILE A 58 -28.98 -9.74 -4.32
CA ILE A 58 -27.79 -9.95 -3.49
C ILE A 58 -26.55 -10.22 -4.32
N TYR A 59 -26.67 -10.93 -5.43
CA TYR A 59 -25.52 -11.29 -6.25
C TYR A 59 -25.32 -10.31 -7.40
N LEU A 60 -26.30 -10.20 -8.32
CA LEU A 60 -26.10 -9.42 -9.55
C LEU A 60 -25.99 -7.91 -9.29
N LEU A 61 -26.92 -7.30 -8.55
CA LEU A 61 -26.90 -5.85 -8.32
C LEU A 61 -25.69 -5.42 -7.47
N ASN A 62 -25.33 -6.20 -6.45
CA ASN A 62 -24.14 -5.92 -5.64
C ASN A 62 -22.84 -6.13 -6.40
N LEU A 63 -22.75 -7.14 -7.27
CA LEU A 63 -21.60 -7.29 -8.16
C LEU A 63 -21.52 -6.11 -9.15
N PHE A 64 -22.66 -5.73 -9.74
CA PHE A 64 -22.72 -4.64 -10.70
C PHE A 64 -22.31 -3.30 -10.07
N ILE A 65 -22.81 -2.97 -8.87
CA ILE A 65 -22.42 -1.74 -8.17
C ILE A 65 -20.92 -1.75 -7.83
N SER A 66 -20.35 -2.90 -7.47
CA SER A 66 -18.92 -3.04 -7.16
C SER A 66 -18.05 -2.87 -8.41
N LEU A 67 -18.42 -3.49 -9.53
CA LEU A 67 -17.69 -3.36 -10.79
C LEU A 67 -17.78 -1.94 -11.33
N LEU A 68 -18.97 -1.33 -11.27
CA LEU A 68 -19.17 0.05 -11.68
C LEU A 68 -18.39 1.02 -10.80
N GLY A 69 -18.38 0.80 -9.48
CA GLY A 69 -17.57 1.56 -8.53
C GLY A 69 -16.09 1.52 -8.87
N ASN A 70 -15.53 0.34 -9.11
CA ASN A 70 -14.12 0.20 -9.49
C ASN A 70 -13.80 0.90 -10.83
N ALA A 71 -14.66 0.73 -11.83
CA ALA A 71 -14.47 1.37 -13.14
C ALA A 71 -14.56 2.91 -13.05
N ILE A 72 -15.41 3.45 -12.18
CA ILE A 72 -15.49 4.89 -11.92
C ILE A 72 -14.25 5.38 -11.18
N ASP A 73 -13.79 4.65 -10.15
CA ASP A 73 -12.63 5.05 -9.35
C ASP A 73 -11.36 5.15 -10.21
N GLU A 74 -11.14 4.18 -11.12
CA GLU A 74 -10.05 4.23 -12.10
C GLU A 74 -10.15 5.41 -13.09
N ARG A 75 -11.35 5.92 -13.35
CA ARG A 75 -11.61 6.99 -14.33
C ARG A 75 -11.82 8.37 -13.72
N ASN A 76 -12.00 8.47 -12.40
CA ASN A 76 -12.17 9.72 -11.67
C ASN A 76 -10.80 10.40 -11.45
N ASN A 77 -10.08 10.64 -12.54
CA ASN A 77 -8.78 11.29 -12.53
C ASN A 77 -8.93 12.75 -13.01
N GLU A 78 -8.67 13.70 -12.11
CA GLU A 78 -8.62 15.13 -12.41
C GLU A 78 -7.66 15.45 -13.56
N GLU A 79 -6.54 14.72 -13.67
CA GLU A 79 -5.56 14.89 -14.75
C GLU A 79 -6.19 14.57 -16.12
N SER A 80 -6.99 13.50 -16.21
CA SER A 80 -7.67 13.12 -17.45
C SER A 80 -8.71 14.15 -17.87
N PHE A 81 -9.38 14.77 -16.89
CA PHE A 81 -10.31 15.87 -17.14
C PHE A 81 -9.59 17.12 -17.66
N LEU A 82 -8.46 17.50 -17.04
CA LEU A 82 -7.66 18.65 -17.48
C LEU A 82 -7.07 18.42 -18.88
N LEU A 83 -6.61 17.20 -19.18
CA LEU A 83 -6.11 16.81 -20.49
C LEU A 83 -7.18 16.97 -21.57
N LEU A 84 -8.38 16.39 -21.35
CA LEU A 84 -9.50 16.49 -22.27
C LEU A 84 -9.92 17.95 -22.48
N ARG A 85 -9.96 18.75 -21.41
CA ARG A 85 -10.28 20.17 -21.48
C ARG A 85 -9.24 20.94 -22.32
N GLY A 86 -7.96 20.59 -22.19
CA GLY A 86 -6.89 21.16 -22.99
C GLY A 86 -6.99 20.78 -24.47
N GLU A 87 -7.32 19.52 -24.76
CA GLU A 87 -7.52 19.02 -26.13
C GLU A 87 -8.67 19.75 -26.82
N ILE A 88 -9.84 19.82 -26.17
CA ILE A 88 -11.00 20.57 -26.68
C ILE A 88 -10.65 22.04 -26.90
N LEU A 89 -9.92 22.67 -25.98
CA LEU A 89 -9.52 24.07 -26.13
C LEU A 89 -8.58 24.28 -27.33
N SER A 90 -7.63 23.35 -27.53
CA SER A 90 -6.71 23.36 -28.67
C SER A 90 -7.46 23.21 -30.00
N GLU A 91 -8.45 22.32 -30.07
CA GLU A 91 -9.29 22.17 -31.26
C GLU A 91 -10.10 23.43 -31.57
N ILE A 92 -10.70 24.05 -30.55
CA ILE A 92 -11.42 25.31 -30.71
C ILE A 92 -10.44 26.40 -31.19
N GLU A 93 -9.22 26.45 -30.67
CA GLU A 93 -8.20 27.40 -31.11
C GLU A 93 -7.78 27.21 -32.55
N LEU A 94 -7.61 25.96 -32.98
CA LEU A 94 -7.12 25.66 -34.31
C LEU A 94 -8.21 25.84 -35.38
N PHE A 95 -9.44 25.40 -35.10
CA PHE A 95 -10.51 25.31 -36.10
C PHE A 95 -11.54 26.44 -36.04
N TRP A 96 -11.76 27.06 -34.88
CA TRP A 96 -12.89 27.97 -34.66
C TRP A 96 -12.50 29.42 -34.35
N MET A 97 -11.20 29.72 -34.17
CA MET A 97 -10.73 31.08 -33.87
C MET A 97 -9.86 31.69 -34.96
N LEU A 98 -10.10 32.97 -35.25
CA LEU A 98 -9.29 33.73 -36.19
C LEU A 98 -7.95 34.17 -35.55
N PRO A 99 -6.88 34.37 -36.35
CA PRO A 99 -5.56 34.73 -35.81
C PRO A 99 -5.54 35.99 -34.93
N HIS A 100 -6.44 36.94 -35.18
CA HIS A 100 -6.54 38.16 -34.37
C HIS A 100 -7.24 37.93 -33.02
N GLN A 101 -8.16 36.96 -32.91
CA GLN A 101 -8.82 36.60 -31.66
C GLN A 101 -7.86 35.86 -30.72
N ARG A 102 -7.00 35.01 -31.28
CA ARG A 102 -5.95 34.28 -30.54
C ARG A 102 -4.90 35.19 -29.90
N ARG A 103 -4.62 36.34 -30.51
CA ARG A 103 -3.64 37.33 -30.01
C ARG A 103 -4.24 38.34 -29.03
N LYS A 104 -5.50 38.18 -28.65
CA LYS A 104 -6.23 39.14 -27.83
C LYS A 104 -5.94 38.84 -26.36
N SER A 105 -5.19 39.72 -25.69
CA SER A 105 -4.73 39.54 -24.29
C SER A 105 -5.86 39.46 -23.25
N ASN A 106 -7.07 39.89 -23.61
CA ASN A 106 -8.24 39.77 -22.72
C ASN A 106 -8.94 38.40 -22.83
N TRP A 107 -8.61 37.59 -23.83
CA TRP A 107 -9.19 36.24 -24.03
C TRP A 107 -8.15 35.15 -23.76
N PHE A 108 -6.87 35.41 -24.09
CA PHE A 108 -5.76 34.50 -23.83
C PHE A 108 -4.76 35.14 -22.88
N PRO A 109 -4.34 34.43 -21.82
CA PRO A 109 -3.25 34.90 -20.98
C PRO A 109 -1.96 34.95 -21.81
N GLU A 110 -1.19 36.02 -21.63
CA GLU A 110 0.12 36.16 -22.27
C GLU A 110 1.16 35.19 -21.68
N ILE A 111 0.97 34.80 -20.41
CA ILE A 111 1.87 33.91 -19.68
C ILE A 111 1.03 32.87 -18.94
N LEU A 112 1.33 31.59 -19.17
CA LEU A 112 0.88 30.47 -18.33
C LEU A 112 2.03 30.07 -17.41
N TYR A 113 1.83 30.19 -16.10
CA TYR A 113 2.75 29.65 -15.11
C TYR A 113 2.09 28.47 -14.39
N TYR A 114 2.84 27.40 -14.22
CA TYR A 114 2.45 26.24 -13.44
C TYR A 114 3.44 26.10 -12.28
N LYS A 115 2.91 25.89 -11.07
CA LYS A 115 3.73 25.71 -9.88
C LYS A 115 3.72 24.23 -9.53
N ASP A 116 4.91 23.64 -9.48
CA ASP A 116 5.08 22.24 -9.15
C ASP A 116 6.28 22.02 -8.22
N SER A 117 6.35 20.83 -7.63
CA SER A 117 7.47 20.36 -6.85
C SER A 117 8.71 20.16 -7.71
N VAL A 118 9.87 20.61 -7.21
CA VAL A 118 11.17 20.39 -7.87
C VAL A 118 11.45 18.90 -8.06
N LYS A 119 10.97 18.05 -7.14
CA LYS A 119 11.15 16.58 -7.20
C LYS A 119 10.37 15.96 -8.35
N GLU A 120 9.11 16.36 -8.52
CA GLU A 120 8.26 15.85 -9.59
C GLU A 120 8.76 16.32 -10.95
N LEU A 121 9.18 17.59 -11.04
CA LEU A 121 9.82 18.13 -12.23
C LEU A 121 11.10 17.36 -12.62
N LYS A 122 11.96 17.02 -11.65
CA LYS A 122 13.17 16.20 -11.89
C LYS A 122 12.81 14.83 -12.47
N LYS A 123 11.86 14.13 -11.85
CA LYS A 123 11.37 12.82 -12.30
C LYS A 123 10.80 12.89 -13.72
N TYR A 124 10.04 13.93 -14.01
CA TYR A 124 9.50 14.16 -15.35
C TYR A 124 10.62 14.39 -16.38
N ILE A 125 11.61 15.24 -16.08
CA ILE A 125 12.75 15.49 -16.98
C ILE A 125 13.57 14.22 -17.23
N GLU A 126 13.69 13.33 -16.24
CA GLU A 126 14.34 12.04 -16.39
C GLU A 126 13.57 11.08 -17.29
N SER A 127 12.24 11.14 -17.28
CA SER A 127 11.36 10.31 -18.12
C SER A 127 11.34 10.72 -19.60
N ILE A 128 11.84 11.91 -19.94
CA ILE A 128 11.90 12.40 -21.32
C ILE A 128 13.09 11.79 -22.06
N GLU A 129 12.80 11.11 -23.17
CA GLU A 129 13.79 10.44 -24.01
C GLU A 129 14.62 11.45 -24.86
N ASP A 130 13.97 12.48 -25.42
CA ASP A 130 14.64 13.56 -26.16
C ASP A 130 14.69 14.87 -25.37
N LYS A 131 15.79 15.05 -24.63
CA LYS A 131 16.03 16.24 -23.80
C LYS A 131 16.43 17.48 -24.62
N LYS A 132 16.63 17.38 -25.95
CA LYS A 132 17.05 18.52 -26.80
C LYS A 132 15.95 19.55 -26.98
N THR A 133 14.69 19.16 -26.80
CA THR A 133 13.52 20.03 -26.88
C THR A 133 13.36 20.93 -25.64
N LEU A 134 14.04 20.60 -24.54
CA LEU A 134 13.94 21.34 -23.28
C LEU A 134 14.86 22.56 -23.28
N HIS A 135 14.37 23.65 -22.67
CA HIS A 135 15.16 24.85 -22.48
C HIS A 135 16.36 24.55 -21.54
N PRO A 136 17.59 25.05 -21.81
CA PRO A 136 18.79 24.72 -21.03
C PRO A 136 18.67 25.02 -19.53
N LYS A 137 17.92 26.07 -19.18
CA LYS A 137 17.63 26.42 -17.78
C LYS A 137 16.81 25.36 -17.01
N ILE A 138 16.02 24.55 -17.71
CA ILE A 138 15.28 23.42 -17.12
C ILE A 138 16.24 22.25 -16.81
N LEU A 139 17.23 22.03 -17.67
CA LEU A 139 18.28 21.03 -17.48
C LEU A 139 19.27 21.39 -16.36
N GLU A 140 19.33 22.66 -15.94
CA GLU A 140 20.11 23.08 -14.77
C GLU A 140 19.40 22.70 -13.45
N ILE A 141 18.07 22.63 -13.44
CA ILE A 141 17.28 22.28 -12.25
C ILE A 141 17.57 20.83 -11.82
N THR A 142 17.80 19.92 -12.76
CA THR A 142 18.19 18.53 -12.42
C THR A 142 19.56 18.44 -11.78
N LYS A 143 20.47 19.38 -12.10
CA LYS A 143 21.83 19.44 -11.52
C LYS A 143 21.86 20.14 -10.17
N SER A 144 20.83 20.93 -9.84
CA SER A 144 20.75 21.56 -8.52
C SER A 144 20.45 20.52 -7.45
N GLU A 145 21.38 20.37 -6.51
CA GLU A 145 21.22 19.48 -5.34
C GLU A 145 20.04 19.97 -4.50
N ASP A 146 19.12 19.06 -4.18
CA ASP A 146 17.97 19.41 -3.34
C ASP A 146 18.49 19.75 -1.93
N SER A 147 18.01 20.86 -1.36
CA SER A 147 18.44 21.29 -0.01
C SER A 147 18.12 20.22 1.03
N GLU A 148 17.05 19.44 0.81
CA GLU A 148 16.71 18.28 1.65
C GLU A 148 17.71 17.13 1.52
N GLU A 149 18.20 16.85 0.32
CA GLU A 149 19.18 15.78 0.07
C GLU A 149 20.53 16.12 0.71
N LYS A 150 20.93 17.40 0.62
CA LYS A 150 22.09 17.94 1.33
C LYS A 150 21.96 17.81 2.85
N LEU A 151 20.78 18.12 3.40
CA LEU A 151 20.51 17.96 4.84
C LEU A 151 20.57 16.50 5.27
N LYS A 152 20.01 15.56 4.48
CA LYS A 152 20.11 14.12 4.75
C LYS A 152 21.56 13.65 4.80
N ASN A 153 22.37 14.02 3.81
CA ASN A 153 23.78 13.63 3.76
C ASN A 153 24.56 14.17 4.97
N GLN A 154 24.29 15.40 5.39
CA GLN A 154 24.91 15.98 6.60
C GLN A 154 24.47 15.25 7.88
N ILE A 155 23.19 14.87 7.98
CA ILE A 155 22.67 14.10 9.11
C ILE A 155 23.32 12.71 9.14
N ASP A 156 23.41 12.03 8.00
CA ASP A 156 24.01 10.70 7.89
C ASP A 156 25.50 10.72 8.24
N GLU A 157 26.24 11.73 7.78
CA GLU A 157 27.65 11.91 8.15
C GLU A 157 27.80 12.16 9.66
N ALA A 158 26.97 13.03 10.24
CA ALA A 158 26.98 13.31 11.67
C ALA A 158 26.63 12.07 12.52
N LEU A 159 25.61 11.30 12.11
CA LEU A 159 25.22 10.05 12.77
C LEU A 159 26.32 9.00 12.67
N THR A 160 26.96 8.84 11.51
CA THR A 160 28.04 7.88 11.30
C THR A 160 29.24 8.18 12.19
N ASN A 161 29.62 9.46 12.29
CA ASN A 161 30.70 9.89 13.17
C ASN A 161 30.37 9.62 14.64
N LYS A 162 29.13 9.90 15.07
CA LYS A 162 28.68 9.66 16.45
C LYS A 162 28.63 8.18 16.81
N ILE A 163 28.21 7.32 15.87
CA ILE A 163 28.24 5.86 16.03
C ILE A 163 29.67 5.36 16.17
N LYS A 164 30.60 5.88 15.37
CA LYS A 164 32.03 5.53 15.45
C LYS A 164 32.63 5.90 16.80
N GLU A 165 32.29 7.08 17.31
CA GLU A 165 32.75 7.54 18.63
C GLU A 165 32.20 6.67 19.78
N GLN A 166 30.89 6.38 19.77
CA GLN A 166 30.29 5.46 20.76
C GLN A 166 30.91 4.07 20.70
N LYS A 167 31.20 3.55 19.48
CA LYS A 167 31.85 2.25 19.31
C LYS A 167 33.25 2.22 19.93
N ASN A 168 34.00 3.32 19.82
CA ASN A 168 35.30 3.44 20.46
C ASN A 168 35.18 3.44 21.99
N GLN A 169 34.27 4.25 22.54
CA GLN A 169 34.00 4.29 23.99
C GLN A 169 33.58 2.90 24.53
N VAL A 170 32.71 2.19 23.82
CA VAL A 170 32.30 0.82 24.20
C VAL A 170 33.48 -0.14 24.19
N ASN A 171 34.40 -0.01 23.23
CA ASN A 171 35.60 -0.85 23.19
C ASN A 171 36.57 -0.55 24.35
N GLU A 172 36.72 0.72 24.73
CA GLU A 172 37.51 1.13 25.89
C GLU A 172 36.93 0.58 27.20
N ILE A 173 35.62 0.79 27.44
CA ILE A 173 34.92 0.25 28.61
C ILE A 173 35.03 -1.27 28.67
N LYS A 174 34.89 -1.96 27.52
CA LYS A 174 35.03 -3.42 27.44
C LYS A 174 36.44 -3.89 27.80
N ALA A 175 37.48 -3.15 27.42
CA ALA A 175 38.86 -3.47 27.77
C ALA A 175 39.10 -3.28 29.27
N GLU A 176 38.60 -2.18 29.83
CA GLU A 176 38.72 -1.88 31.26
C GLU A 176 37.99 -2.92 32.12
N LEU A 177 36.77 -3.30 31.73
CA LEU A 177 36.00 -4.34 32.42
C LEU A 177 36.72 -5.69 32.39
N ARG A 178 37.37 -6.04 31.27
CA ARG A 178 38.17 -7.27 31.17
C ARG A 178 39.35 -7.26 32.12
N ASN A 179 40.02 -6.12 32.27
CA ASN A 179 41.14 -5.99 33.20
C ASN A 179 40.68 -6.16 34.65
N GLN A 180 39.60 -5.48 35.05
CA GLN A 180 39.02 -5.62 36.39
C GLN A 180 38.61 -7.07 36.70
N VAL A 181 37.97 -7.77 35.74
CA VAL A 181 37.60 -9.18 35.92
C VAL A 181 38.83 -10.07 36.10
N ASN A 182 39.91 -9.82 35.37
CA ASN A 182 41.15 -10.58 35.52
C ASN A 182 41.83 -10.32 36.87
N GLU A 183 41.80 -9.09 37.35
CA GLU A 183 42.35 -8.69 38.64
C GLU A 183 41.59 -9.38 39.79
N ILE A 184 40.25 -9.29 39.79
CA ILE A 184 39.38 -9.99 40.77
C ILE A 184 39.63 -11.51 40.74
N LYS A 185 39.77 -12.09 39.54
CA LYS A 185 40.06 -13.53 39.40
C LYS A 185 41.42 -13.90 40.00
N GLY A 186 42.42 -13.04 39.84
CA GLY A 186 43.74 -13.19 40.45
C GLY A 186 43.69 -13.15 41.98
N GLU A 187 43.01 -12.14 42.53
CA GLU A 187 42.83 -11.99 43.97
C GLU A 187 42.08 -13.18 44.58
N LEU A 188 40.99 -13.61 43.95
CA LEU A 188 40.20 -14.76 44.42
C LEU A 188 41.04 -16.04 44.45
N ASN A 189 41.85 -16.28 43.41
CA ASN A 189 42.75 -17.44 43.38
C ASN A 189 43.78 -17.40 44.50
N SER A 190 44.34 -16.21 44.80
CA SER A 190 45.26 -16.05 45.93
C SER A 190 44.59 -16.35 47.27
N GLN A 191 43.39 -15.81 47.50
CA GLN A 191 42.64 -16.03 48.74
C GLN A 191 42.26 -17.50 48.92
N ILE A 192 41.80 -18.17 47.86
CA ILE A 192 41.47 -19.61 47.90
C ILE A 192 42.71 -20.43 48.25
N ASN A 193 43.86 -20.15 47.64
CA ASN A 193 45.10 -20.87 47.91
C ASN A 193 45.56 -20.68 49.37
N GLU A 194 45.38 -19.49 49.93
CA GLU A 194 45.73 -19.20 51.32
C GLU A 194 44.82 -19.95 52.30
N ILE A 195 43.50 -19.96 52.07
CA ILE A 195 42.51 -20.66 52.90
C ILE A 195 42.72 -22.19 52.84
N LEU A 196 43.05 -22.73 51.67
CA LEU A 196 43.21 -24.18 51.48
C LEU A 196 44.55 -24.72 52.01
N LYS A 197 45.55 -23.87 52.26
CA LYS A 197 46.89 -24.27 52.70
C LYS A 197 46.88 -25.06 54.01
N ASP A 198 46.21 -24.51 55.03
CA ASP A 198 46.12 -25.11 56.37
C ASP A 198 45.36 -26.44 56.41
N PRO A 199 44.16 -26.56 55.79
CA PRO A 199 43.46 -27.83 55.65
C PRO A 199 44.30 -28.89 54.91
N LEU A 200 44.99 -28.50 53.84
CA LEU A 200 45.80 -29.41 53.02
C LEU A 200 47.01 -29.94 53.79
N ASP A 201 47.70 -29.07 54.54
CA ASP A 201 48.81 -29.48 55.42
C ASP A 201 48.35 -30.44 56.53
N LYS A 202 47.14 -30.24 57.08
CA LYS A 202 46.56 -31.17 58.06
C LYS A 202 46.22 -32.53 57.45
N ILE A 203 45.63 -32.55 56.26
CA ILE A 203 45.31 -33.79 55.53
C ILE A 203 46.60 -34.55 55.19
N ASN A 204 47.61 -33.87 54.66
CA ASN A 204 48.89 -34.49 54.30
C ASN A 204 49.58 -35.13 55.51
N LYS A 205 49.58 -34.45 56.66
CA LYS A 205 50.10 -35.02 57.93
C LYS A 205 49.33 -36.26 58.38
N LEU A 206 48.01 -36.29 58.20
CA LEU A 206 47.19 -37.46 58.53
C LEU A 206 47.52 -38.65 57.63
N ILE A 207 47.69 -38.41 56.32
CA ILE A 207 48.07 -39.43 55.33
C ILE A 207 49.42 -40.07 55.70
N GLU A 208 50.44 -39.27 56.02
CA GLU A 208 51.75 -39.79 56.46
C GLU A 208 51.68 -40.67 57.72
N ILE A 209 50.77 -40.35 58.65
CA ILE A 209 50.57 -41.15 59.87
C ILE A 209 49.91 -42.49 59.56
N THR A 210 48.97 -42.52 58.62
CA THR A 210 48.34 -43.78 58.16
C THR A 210 49.29 -44.67 57.38
N GLU A 211 50.10 -44.11 56.46
CA GLU A 211 51.07 -44.87 55.68
C GLU A 211 52.16 -45.50 56.55
N LYS A 212 52.63 -44.80 57.60
CA LYS A 212 53.59 -45.35 58.58
C LYS A 212 53.01 -46.47 59.44
N LYS A 213 51.68 -46.58 59.55
CA LYS A 213 51.01 -47.65 60.31
C LYS A 213 50.78 -48.91 59.48
N GLU A 214 50.75 -48.82 58.16
CA GLU A 214 50.56 -49.97 57.26
C GLU A 214 51.88 -50.68 56.89
N SER A 215 53.04 -50.08 57.21
CA SER A 215 54.37 -50.66 56.95
C SER A 215 55.00 -51.42 58.12
N VAL A 216 54.22 -51.84 59.12
CA VAL A 216 54.66 -52.63 60.30
C VAL A 216 53.93 -53.97 60.35
#